data_AF-A0A090MEU5-F1
#
_entry.id   AF-A0A090MEU5-F1
#
_cell.length_a   1.000
_cell.length_b   1.000
_cell.length_c   1.000
_cell.angle_alpha   90.00
_cell.angle_beta   90.00
_cell.angle_gamma   90.00
#
_symmetry.space_group_name_H-M   'P 1'
#
loop_
_entity.id
_entity.type
_entity.pdbx_description
1 polymer ?
#
loop_
_entity_poly.entity_id
_entity_poly.type
_entity_poly.pdbx_seq_one_letter_code
_entity_poly.pdbx_strand_id
1 'polypeptide(L)'
;MSAPTAANTPLGDALEKSVWELHQLEKILELGAPSDDRVIEKVEDFMKTLPKLREASDASGSIEIPVDVVREVDQGKKPMGYMINQILAAGRANEVVKGKANVYREFVDALEAKLGETGQEKTGGET
;
A
#
# COMPACT_ATOMS: atom_id res chain seq x y z
N MET A 1 -17.79 -10.99 4.21
CA MET A 1 -16.42 -11.50 4.44
C MET A 1 -15.68 -10.41 5.20
N SER A 2 -15.46 -10.60 6.50
CA SER A 2 -14.78 -9.61 7.34
C SER A 2 -13.27 -9.69 7.11
N ALA A 3 -12.63 -8.56 6.85
CA ALA A 3 -11.17 -8.48 6.79
C ALA A 3 -10.56 -8.94 8.12
N PRO A 4 -9.43 -9.67 8.11
CA PRO A 4 -8.73 -9.98 9.35
C PRO A 4 -8.32 -8.66 9.98
N THR A 5 -8.84 -8.37 11.16
CA THR A 5 -8.31 -7.30 12.00
C THR A 5 -6.85 -7.63 12.26
N ALA A 6 -5.94 -6.70 11.95
CA ALA A 6 -4.50 -6.83 12.18
C ALA A 6 -4.11 -7.20 13.63
N ALA A 7 -5.08 -7.15 14.55
CA ALA A 7 -5.03 -7.47 15.97
C ALA A 7 -4.90 -8.98 16.32
N ASN A 8 -4.51 -9.86 15.39
CA ASN A 8 -4.30 -11.30 15.67
C ASN A 8 -3.24 -11.91 14.73
N THR A 9 -2.13 -11.21 14.50
CA THR A 9 -0.99 -11.76 13.76
C THR A 9 0.22 -11.88 14.70
N PRO A 10 1.09 -12.89 14.56
CA PRO A 10 2.26 -13.04 15.42
C PRO A 10 3.14 -11.77 15.45
N LEU A 11 3.24 -11.06 14.32
CA LEU A 11 3.95 -9.79 14.23
C LEU A 11 3.20 -8.66 14.95
N GLY A 12 1.89 -8.57 14.78
CA GLY A 12 1.04 -7.60 15.50
C GLY A 12 1.14 -7.76 17.02
N ASP A 13 1.04 -8.99 17.51
CA ASP A 13 1.12 -9.31 18.94
C ASP A 13 2.52 -8.99 19.52
N ALA A 14 3.58 -9.30 18.75
CA ALA A 14 4.96 -8.96 19.14
C ALA A 14 5.19 -7.45 19.17
N LEU A 15 4.61 -6.70 18.24
CA LEU A 15 4.70 -5.25 18.17
C LEU A 15 3.95 -4.60 19.35
N GLU A 16 2.72 -5.03 19.61
CA GLU A 16 1.92 -4.52 20.73
C GLU A 16 2.63 -4.76 22.07
N LYS A 17 3.20 -5.95 22.27
CA LYS A 17 3.99 -6.26 23.45
C LYS A 17 5.22 -5.35 23.59
N SER A 18 5.93 -5.10 22.50
CA SER A 18 7.13 -4.23 22.51
C SER A 18 6.77 -2.79 22.86
N VAL A 19 5.68 -2.26 22.27
CA VAL A 19 5.15 -0.93 22.59
C VAL A 19 4.68 -0.85 24.04
N TRP A 20 4.06 -1.91 24.55
CA TRP A 20 3.60 -1.95 25.93
C TRP A 20 4.75 -1.91 26.94
N GLU A 21 5.84 -2.68 26.74
CA GLU A 21 7.01 -2.63 27.62
C GLU A 21 7.70 -1.25 27.57
N LEU A 22 7.75 -0.62 26.39
CA LEU A 22 8.24 0.76 26.26
C LEU A 22 7.39 1.74 27.08
N HIS A 23 6.07 1.61 27.02
CA HIS A 23 5.16 2.43 27.80
C HIS A 23 5.29 2.19 29.31
N GLN A 24 5.55 0.96 29.74
CA GLN A 24 5.84 0.68 31.15
C GLN A 24 7.14 1.36 31.61
N LEU A 25 8.16 1.38 30.75
CA LEU A 25 9.41 2.09 31.03
C LEU A 25 9.17 3.60 31.18
N GLU A 26 8.43 4.21 30.25
CA GLU A 26 8.01 5.62 30.31
C GLU A 26 7.28 5.92 31.64
N LYS A 27 6.29 5.10 32.01
CA LYS A 27 5.54 5.24 33.26
C LYS A 27 6.42 5.17 34.51
N ILE A 28 7.41 4.27 34.53
CA ILE A 28 8.33 4.13 35.67
C ILE A 28 9.21 5.37 35.80
N LEU A 29 9.64 5.96 34.69
CA LEU A 29 10.41 7.20 34.69
C LEU A 29 9.55 8.40 35.12
N GLU A 30 8.31 8.51 34.65
CA GLU A 30 7.38 9.58 35.00
C GLU A 30 6.98 9.58 36.48
N LEU A 31 6.71 8.40 37.04
CA LEU A 31 6.23 8.23 38.42
C LEU A 31 7.36 8.26 39.46
N GLY A 32 8.62 8.34 39.00
CA GLY A 32 9.80 8.20 39.85
C GLY A 32 10.12 6.72 40.08
N ALA A 33 11.20 6.25 39.45
CA ALA A 33 11.62 4.87 39.60
C ALA A 33 11.98 4.57 41.07
N PRO A 34 11.57 3.40 41.60
CA PRO A 34 11.89 3.03 42.98
C PRO A 34 13.39 2.79 43.19
N SER A 35 14.13 2.45 42.12
CA SER A 35 15.59 2.35 42.08
C SER A 35 16.11 2.37 40.64
N ASP A 36 17.38 2.67 40.46
CA ASP A 36 18.07 2.58 39.16
C ASP A 36 18.10 1.12 38.65
N ASP A 37 18.28 0.15 39.54
CA ASP A 37 18.25 -1.28 39.21
C ASP A 37 16.91 -1.68 38.57
N ARG A 38 15.80 -1.12 39.05
CA ARG A 38 14.47 -1.40 38.50
C ARG A 38 14.29 -0.83 37.08
N VAL A 39 14.94 0.29 36.78
CA VAL A 39 14.97 0.85 35.42
C VAL A 39 15.77 -0.06 34.51
N ILE A 40 16.95 -0.51 34.96
CA ILE A 40 17.81 -1.42 34.20
C ILE A 40 17.08 -2.73 33.87
N GLU A 41 16.43 -3.36 34.85
CA GLU A 41 15.60 -4.56 34.63
C GLU A 41 14.55 -4.34 33.54
N LYS A 42 13.89 -3.18 33.54
CA LYS A 42 12.83 -2.85 32.59
C LYS A 42 13.37 -2.57 31.18
N VAL A 43 14.54 -1.95 31.08
CA VAL A 43 15.26 -1.82 29.80
C VAL A 43 15.65 -3.20 29.27
N GLU A 44 16.14 -4.10 30.12
CA GLU A 44 16.46 -5.46 29.72
C GLU A 44 15.22 -6.25 29.27
N ASP A 45 14.09 -6.09 29.97
CA ASP A 45 12.81 -6.69 29.60
C ASP A 45 12.36 -6.22 28.21
N PHE A 46 12.42 -4.91 27.95
CA PHE A 46 12.16 -4.34 26.63
C PHE A 46 13.12 -4.92 25.58
N MET A 47 14.42 -4.95 25.86
CA MET A 47 15.41 -5.53 24.93
C MET A 47 15.14 -6.99 24.60
N LYS A 48 14.62 -7.79 25.54
CA LYS A 48 14.22 -9.19 25.29
C LYS A 48 13.02 -9.32 24.35
N THR A 49 12.24 -8.26 24.13
CA THR A 49 11.11 -8.28 23.17
C THR A 49 11.55 -8.07 21.72
N LEU A 50 12.63 -7.32 21.49
CA LEU A 50 13.06 -6.95 20.14
C LEU A 50 13.48 -8.15 19.25
N PRO A 51 14.18 -9.18 19.76
CA PRO A 51 14.48 -10.39 18.98
C PRO A 51 13.21 -11.11 18.52
N LYS A 52 12.20 -11.21 19.40
CA LYS A 52 10.92 -11.86 19.08
C LYS A 52 10.14 -11.09 18.02
N LEU A 53 10.20 -9.76 18.08
CA LEU A 53 9.62 -8.89 17.04
C LEU A 53 10.30 -9.14 15.68
N ARG A 54 11.63 -9.28 15.66
CA ARG A 54 12.38 -9.60 14.44
C ARG A 54 12.03 -10.98 13.89
N GLU A 55 12.00 -12.00 14.75
CA GLU A 55 11.60 -13.37 14.36
C GLU A 55 10.17 -13.40 13.79
N ALA A 56 9.24 -12.68 14.42
CA ALA A 56 7.87 -12.58 13.94
C ALA A 56 7.78 -11.82 12.60
N SER A 57 8.63 -10.81 12.39
CA SER A 57 8.74 -10.09 11.11
C SER A 57 9.25 -11.01 10.00
N ASP A 58 10.33 -11.75 10.26
CA ASP A 58 10.92 -12.67 9.29
C ASP A 58 9.93 -13.82 8.94
N ALA A 59 9.16 -14.28 9.92
CA ALA A 59 8.13 -15.31 9.72
C ALA A 59 6.88 -14.81 8.97
N SER A 60 6.63 -13.50 8.94
CA SER A 60 5.46 -12.91 8.25
C SER A 60 5.60 -12.86 6.73
N GLY A 61 6.75 -13.29 6.20
CA GLY A 61 7.06 -13.30 4.77
C GLY A 61 7.51 -11.94 4.26
N SER A 62 8.05 -11.91 3.04
CA SER A 62 8.52 -10.68 2.40
C SER A 62 7.31 -9.86 1.91
N ILE A 63 6.82 -8.95 2.75
CA ILE A 63 5.86 -7.92 2.34
C ILE A 63 6.66 -6.73 1.80
N GLU A 64 6.47 -6.41 0.52
CA GLU A 64 7.04 -5.19 -0.06
C GLU A 64 6.16 -4.00 0.31
N ILE A 65 6.73 -3.06 1.07
CA ILE A 65 6.07 -1.80 1.42
C ILE A 65 6.59 -0.72 0.48
N PRO A 66 5.73 -0.04 -0.29
CA PRO A 66 6.16 1.07 -1.13
C PRO A 66 6.83 2.17 -0.30
N VAL A 67 7.95 2.71 -0.79
CA VAL A 67 8.73 3.75 -0.08
C VAL A 67 7.89 4.98 0.28
N ASP A 68 6.94 5.34 -0.58
CA ASP A 68 6.04 6.48 -0.33
C ASP A 68 5.08 6.23 0.84
N VAL A 69 4.68 4.97 1.08
CA VAL A 69 3.89 4.61 2.26
C VAL A 69 4.71 4.79 3.53
N VAL A 70 5.98 4.37 3.53
CA VAL A 70 6.90 4.58 4.65
C VAL A 70 7.06 6.08 4.93
N ARG A 71 7.23 6.90 3.88
CA ARG A 71 7.33 8.36 4.01
C ARG A 71 6.06 8.99 4.59
N GLU A 72 4.88 8.48 4.25
CA GLU A 72 3.63 8.96 4.85
C GLU A 72 3.53 8.61 6.33
N VAL A 73 3.92 7.38 6.72
CA VAL A 73 3.97 6.96 8.13
C VAL A 73 4.93 7.85 8.92
N ASP A 74 6.13 8.12 8.40
CA ASP A 74 7.13 8.98 9.05
C ASP A 74 6.63 10.41 9.27
N GLN A 75 5.72 10.89 8.41
CA GLN A 75 5.09 12.21 8.53
C GLN A 75 3.85 12.20 9.44
N GLY A 76 3.50 11.07 10.06
CA GLY A 76 2.30 10.90 10.86
C GLY A 76 1.00 10.91 10.04
N LYS A 77 1.09 10.69 8.72
CA LYS A 77 -0.09 10.59 7.84
C LYS A 77 -0.65 9.18 7.88
N LYS A 78 -1.94 9.06 7.54
CA LYS A 78 -2.63 7.76 7.48
C LYS A 78 -2.30 7.02 6.18
N PRO A 79 -1.66 5.83 6.23
CA PRO A 79 -1.29 5.05 5.03
C PRO A 79 -2.44 4.68 4.11
N MET A 80 -3.67 4.59 4.64
CA MET A 80 -4.85 4.34 3.82
C MET A 80 -5.08 5.43 2.77
N GLY A 81 -4.66 6.67 3.02
CA GLY A 81 -4.75 7.76 2.06
C GLY A 81 -3.96 7.45 0.78
N TYR A 82 -2.71 6.99 0.92
CA TYR A 82 -1.90 6.51 -0.20
C TYR A 82 -2.63 5.42 -1.01
N MET A 83 -3.15 4.40 -0.33
CA MET A 83 -3.83 3.28 -1.00
C MET A 83 -5.05 3.73 -1.81
N ILE A 84 -5.88 4.60 -1.25
CA ILE A 84 -7.05 5.16 -1.94
C ILE A 84 -6.61 5.95 -3.18
N ASN A 85 -5.57 6.78 -3.05
CA ASN A 85 -5.05 7.58 -4.15
C ASN A 85 -4.55 6.72 -5.31
N GLN A 86 -3.87 5.60 -5.00
CA GLN A 86 -3.39 4.67 -6.01
C GLN A 86 -4.52 3.94 -6.73
N ILE A 87 -5.55 3.49 -6.00
CA ILE A 87 -6.73 2.86 -6.62
C ILE A 87 -7.44 3.85 -7.57
N LEU A 88 -7.63 5.09 -7.15
CA LEU A 88 -8.24 6.13 -7.98
C LEU A 88 -7.37 6.47 -9.20
N ALA A 89 -6.05 6.54 -9.03
CA ALA A 89 -5.12 6.77 -10.13
C ALA A 89 -5.16 5.64 -11.16
N ALA A 90 -5.19 4.38 -10.71
CA ALA A 90 -5.33 3.22 -11.58
C ALA A 90 -6.67 3.24 -12.35
N GLY A 91 -7.77 3.61 -11.67
CA GLY A 91 -9.08 3.79 -12.30
C GLY A 91 -9.04 4.82 -13.43
N ARG A 92 -8.52 6.03 -13.15
CA ARG A 92 -8.37 7.10 -14.15
C ARG A 92 -7.49 6.70 -15.32
N ALA A 93 -6.36 6.03 -15.05
CA ALA A 93 -5.47 5.56 -16.12
C ALA A 93 -6.18 4.55 -17.03
N ASN A 94 -6.95 3.63 -16.46
CA ASN A 94 -7.72 2.65 -17.22
C ASN A 94 -8.79 3.30 -18.10
N GLU A 95 -9.53 4.28 -17.57
CA GLU A 95 -10.53 5.05 -18.33
C GLU A 95 -9.88 5.75 -19.53
N VAL A 96 -8.74 6.42 -19.33
CA VAL A 96 -8.01 7.12 -20.40
C VAL A 96 -7.52 6.14 -21.46
N VAL A 97 -6.92 5.02 -21.06
CA VAL A 97 -6.39 4.02 -22.01
C VAL A 97 -7.52 3.38 -22.82
N LYS A 98 -8.62 3.00 -22.16
CA LYS A 98 -9.80 2.44 -22.85
C LYS A 98 -10.46 3.47 -23.77
N GLY A 99 -10.59 4.72 -23.33
CA GLY A 99 -11.11 5.81 -24.14
C GLY A 99 -10.29 6.01 -25.42
N LYS A 100 -8.95 6.07 -25.29
CA LYS A 100 -8.06 6.14 -26.45
C LYS A 100 -8.21 4.93 -27.38
N ALA A 101 -8.24 3.72 -26.83
CA ALA A 101 -8.38 2.50 -27.62
C ALA A 101 -9.70 2.46 -28.41
N ASN A 102 -10.80 2.92 -27.81
CA ASN A 102 -12.10 3.01 -28.48
C ASN A 102 -12.08 4.04 -29.62
N VAL A 103 -11.54 5.25 -29.37
CA VAL A 103 -11.42 6.29 -30.40
C VAL A 103 -10.56 5.83 -31.56
N TYR A 104 -9.44 5.15 -31.30
CA TYR A 104 -8.60 4.59 -32.36
C TYR A 104 -9.34 3.52 -33.18
N ARG A 105 -10.17 2.69 -32.55
CA ARG A 105 -10.99 1.70 -33.25
C ARG A 105 -12.00 2.36 -34.16
N GLU A 106 -12.78 3.30 -33.63
CA GLU A 106 -13.76 4.08 -34.42
C GLU A 106 -13.10 4.82 -35.59
N PHE A 107 -11.90 5.36 -35.38
CA PHE A 107 -11.14 6.01 -36.44
C PHE A 107 -10.70 5.04 -37.54
N VAL A 108 -10.23 3.84 -37.18
CA VAL A 108 -9.87 2.80 -38.15
C VAL A 108 -11.10 2.34 -38.93
N ASP A 109 -12.21 2.04 -38.25
CA ASP A 109 -13.45 1.63 -38.89
C ASP A 109 -13.96 2.69 -39.88
N ALA A 110 -13.87 3.98 -39.51
CA ALA A 110 -14.23 5.09 -40.39
C ALA A 110 -13.30 5.24 -41.59
N LEU A 111 -12.00 4.98 -41.43
CA LEU A 111 -11.05 4.97 -42.55
C LEU A 111 -11.33 3.82 -43.52
N GLU A 112 -11.60 2.62 -43.01
CA GLU A 112 -11.96 1.46 -43.81
C GLU A 112 -13.25 1.69 -44.60
N ALA A 113 -14.26 2.29 -43.96
CA ALA A 113 -15.51 2.67 -44.62
C ALA A 113 -15.28 3.66 -45.78
N LYS A 114 -14.49 4.72 -45.55
CA LYS A 114 -14.15 5.70 -46.60
C LYS A 114 -13.35 5.10 -47.75
N LEU A 115 -12.42 4.19 -47.47
CA LEU A 115 -11.67 3.47 -48.50
C LEU A 115 -12.58 2.55 -49.33
N GLY A 116 -13.57 1.91 -48.69
CA GLY A 116 -14.60 1.14 -49.38
C GLY A 116 -15.46 1.99 -50.31
N GLU A 117 -15.86 3.18 -49.87
CA GLU A 117 -16.65 4.13 -50.68
C GLU A 117 -15.85 4.69 -51.88
N THR A 118 -14.59 5.08 -51.67
CA THR A 118 -13.72 5.58 -52.77
C THR A 118 -13.29 4.48 -53.75
N GLY A 119 -13.37 3.20 -53.35
CA GLY A 119 -13.17 2.07 -54.24
C GLY A 119 -14.35 1.86 -55.21
N GLN A 120 -15.58 2.18 -54.80
CA GLN A 120 -16.78 2.01 -55.64
C GLN A 120 -16.97 3.14 -56.67
N GLU A 121 -16.53 4.37 -56.37
CA GLU A 121 -16.61 5.49 -57.32
C GLU A 121 -15.70 5.29 -58.55
N LYS A 122 -14.58 4.56 -58.41
CA LYS A 122 -13.67 4.33 -59.54
C LYS A 122 -14.12 3.27 -60.54
N THR A 123 -15.11 2.44 -60.20
CA THR A 123 -15.63 1.38 -61.10
C THR A 123 -16.90 1.77 -61.86
N GLY A 124 -17.45 2.97 -61.62
CA GLY A 124 -18.67 3.46 -62.29
C GLY A 124 -18.45 4.38 -63.49
N GLY A 125 -17.19 4.54 -63.95
CA GLY A 125 -16.80 5.57 -64.91
C GLY A 125 -16.04 5.05 -66.14
N GLU A 126 -16.50 3.98 -66.79
CA GLU A 126 -16.14 3.70 -68.18
C GLU A 126 -17.42 3.33 -68.94
N THR A 127 -17.88 4.31 -69.72
CA THR A 127 -18.86 4.16 -70.82
C THR A 127 -18.30 3.37 -71.97
#